data_AF-A0A7C4DQ27-F1
#
_entry.id   AF-A0A7C4DQ27-F1
#
_cell.length_a   1.000
_cell.length_b   1.000
_cell.length_c   1.000
_cell.angle_alpha   90.00
_cell.angle_beta   90.00
_cell.angle_gamma   90.00
#
_symmetry.space_group_name_H-M   'P 1'
#
loop_
_entity.id
_entity.type
_entity.pdbx_description
1 polymer ?
#
loop_
_entity_poly.entity_id
_entity_poly.type
_entity_poly.pdbx_seq_one_letter_code
_entity_poly.pdbx_strand_id
1 'polypeptide(L)'
;MHKRLDSFILVYVTLSLLVSASLYLLNEQRMDAYVAVNVLMYYVSYAIIRPVPETTLTIKILNAVLLAVFSIIVAMRVYEVLAG
;
A
#
# COMPACT_ATOMS: atom_id res chain seq x y z
N MET A 1 -21.43 10.11 -1.49
CA MET A 1 -20.53 8.94 -1.32
C MET A 1 -19.67 8.69 -2.56
N HIS A 2 -20.25 8.59 -3.77
CA HIS A 2 -19.53 8.40 -5.05
C HIS A 2 -18.29 9.30 -5.23
N LYS A 3 -18.44 10.63 -5.14
CA LYS A 3 -17.30 11.57 -5.31
C LYS A 3 -16.07 11.28 -4.43
N ARG A 4 -16.26 10.82 -3.19
CA ARG A 4 -15.13 10.50 -2.28
C ARG A 4 -14.44 9.19 -2.65
N LEU A 5 -15.21 8.24 -3.15
CA LEU A 5 -14.72 6.93 -3.58
C LEU A 5 -13.97 7.06 -4.91
N ASP A 6 -14.49 7.88 -5.83
CA ASP A 6 -13.82 8.23 -7.08
C ASP A 6 -12.49 8.95 -6.82
N SER A 7 -12.48 9.95 -5.93
CA SER A 7 -11.24 10.62 -5.55
C SER A 7 -10.25 9.68 -4.85
N PHE A 8 -10.72 8.77 -3.99
CA PHE A 8 -9.86 7.76 -3.36
C PHE A 8 -9.20 6.84 -4.40
N ILE A 9 -9.98 6.32 -5.35
CA ILE A 9 -9.46 5.47 -6.43
C ILE A 9 -8.46 6.26 -7.28
N LEU A 10 -8.77 7.50 -7.63
CA LEU A 10 -7.88 8.33 -8.43
C LEU A 10 -6.53 8.57 -7.74
N VAL A 11 -6.55 8.93 -6.45
CA VAL A 11 -5.31 9.11 -5.66
C VAL A 11 -4.54 7.81 -5.57
N TYR A 12 -5.21 6.70 -5.26
CA TYR A 12 -4.56 5.39 -5.15
C TYR A 12 -3.90 4.95 -6.46
N VAL A 13 -4.62 5.04 -7.58
CA VAL A 13 -4.11 4.65 -8.90
C VAL A 13 -2.95 5.54 -9.31
N THR A 14 -3.07 6.86 -9.11
CA THR A 14 -2.00 7.81 -9.48
C THR A 14 -0.73 7.53 -8.68
N LEU A 15 -0.85 7.36 -7.36
CA LEU A 15 0.30 7.03 -6.50
C LEU A 15 0.89 5.65 -6.86
N SER A 16 0.06 4.62 -7.02
CA SER A 16 0.52 3.28 -7.38
C SER A 16 1.25 3.28 -8.72
N LEU A 17 0.76 4.01 -9.74
CA LEU A 17 1.43 4.14 -11.03
C LEU A 17 2.76 4.87 -10.92
N LEU A 18 2.82 6.01 -10.22
CA LEU A 18 4.06 6.77 -10.05
C LEU A 18 5.14 5.94 -9.37
N VAL A 19 4.77 5.20 -8.33
CA VAL A 19 5.74 4.39 -7.60
C VAL A 19 6.11 3.13 -8.38
N SER A 20 5.17 2.49 -9.08
CA SER A 20 5.48 1.35 -9.95
C SER A 20 6.41 1.76 -11.10
N ALA A 21 6.19 2.94 -11.69
CA ALA A 21 7.10 3.52 -12.68
C ALA A 21 8.48 3.80 -12.07
N SER A 22 8.54 4.31 -10.84
CA SER A 22 9.81 4.56 -10.14
C SER A 22 10.58 3.25 -9.88
N LEU A 23 9.91 2.20 -9.43
CA LEU A 23 10.51 0.87 -9.23
C LEU A 23 11.01 0.27 -10.55
N TYR A 24 10.23 0.43 -11.63
CA TYR A 24 10.64 0.01 -12.96
C TYR A 24 11.89 0.75 -13.45
N LEU A 25 11.96 2.06 -13.24
CA LEU A 25 13.14 2.89 -13.59
C LEU A 25 14.38 2.52 -12.78
N LEU A 26 14.20 2.10 -11.53
CA LEU A 26 15.27 1.56 -10.68
C LEU A 26 15.67 0.12 -11.08
N ASN A 27 15.03 -0.44 -12.11
CA ASN A 27 15.19 -1.81 -12.59
C ASN A 27 14.97 -2.85 -11.47
N GLU A 28 14.14 -2.53 -10.50
CA GLU A 28 13.80 -3.41 -9.39
C GLU A 28 12.85 -4.49 -9.92
N GLN A 29 13.26 -5.76 -9.84
CA GLN A 29 12.46 -6.90 -10.33
C GLN A 29 11.82 -7.70 -9.20
N ARG A 30 12.10 -7.34 -7.94
CA ARG A 30 11.62 -8.09 -6.77
C ARG A 30 10.13 -7.85 -6.55
N MET A 31 9.32 -8.85 -6.84
CA MET A 31 7.86 -8.78 -6.70
C MET A 31 7.42 -8.37 -5.29
N ASP A 32 8.14 -8.79 -4.25
CA ASP A 32 7.84 -8.46 -2.85
C ASP A 32 7.86 -6.95 -2.59
N ALA A 33 8.75 -6.21 -3.26
CA ALA A 33 8.83 -4.76 -3.13
C ALA A 33 7.61 -4.07 -3.73
N TYR A 34 7.16 -4.52 -4.92
CA TYR A 34 5.94 -4.02 -5.55
C TYR A 34 4.71 -4.26 -4.68
N VAL A 35 4.61 -5.43 -4.04
CA VAL A 35 3.51 -5.76 -3.13
C VAL A 35 3.54 -4.84 -1.90
N ALA A 36 4.68 -4.75 -1.21
CA ALA A 36 4.81 -3.91 -0.01
C ALA A 36 4.46 -2.46 -0.28
N VAL A 37 4.97 -1.92 -1.39
CA VAL A 37 4.75 -0.53 -1.77
C VAL A 37 3.31 -0.28 -2.20
N ASN A 38 2.66 -1.22 -2.89
CA ASN A 38 1.23 -1.11 -3.18
C ASN A 38 0.36 -1.11 -1.92
N VAL A 39 0.68 -1.95 -0.93
CA VAL A 39 0.00 -1.94 0.37
C VAL A 39 0.21 -0.61 1.08
N LEU A 40 1.42 -0.05 1.03
CA LEU A 40 1.70 1.28 1.58
C LEU A 40 0.88 2.37 0.86
N MET A 41 0.79 2.33 -0.47
CA MET A 41 0.00 3.30 -1.23
C MET A 41 -1.49 3.22 -0.90
N TYR A 42 -2.02 2.04 -0.60
CA TYR A 42 -3.38 1.89 -0.09
C TYR A 42 -3.55 2.62 1.24
N TYR A 43 -2.65 2.42 2.21
CA TYR A 43 -2.73 3.11 3.50
C TYR A 43 -2.56 4.62 3.39
N VAL A 44 -1.63 5.09 2.55
CA VAL A 44 -1.43 6.52 2.28
C VAL A 44 -2.71 7.12 1.69
N SER A 45 -3.28 6.47 0.68
CA SER A 45 -4.53 6.94 0.04
C SER A 45 -5.69 6.94 1.03
N TYR A 46 -5.78 5.93 1.90
CA TYR A 46 -6.81 5.82 2.92
C TYR A 46 -6.67 6.87 4.03
N ALA A 47 -5.43 7.29 4.33
CA ALA A 47 -5.14 8.37 5.25
C ALA A 47 -5.47 9.75 4.66
N ILE A 48 -5.19 9.98 3.37
CA ILE A 48 -5.50 11.24 2.67
C ILE A 48 -7.01 11.39 2.47
N ILE A 49 -7.63 10.37 1.89
CA ILE A 49 -9.06 10.34 1.60
C ILE A 49 -9.63 9.17 2.38
N ARG A 50 -10.47 9.47 3.38
CA ARG A 50 -11.24 8.45 4.09
C ARG A 50 -12.59 8.27 3.37
N PRO A 51 -12.73 7.33 2.43
CA PRO A 51 -13.96 7.18 1.64
C PRO A 51 -15.14 6.70 2.49
N VAL A 52 -14.87 5.95 3.57
CA VAL A 52 -15.89 5.38 4.45
C VAL A 52 -15.74 5.98 5.86
N PRO A 53 -16.74 6.76 6.34
CA PRO A 53 -16.69 7.36 7.68
C PRO A 53 -16.86 6.31 8.79
N GLU A 54 -17.61 5.25 8.53
CA GLU A 54 -17.85 4.15 9.48
C GLU A 54 -16.87 3.01 9.27
N THR A 55 -16.14 2.66 10.32
CA THR A 55 -15.16 1.57 10.26
C THR A 55 -15.89 0.26 10.53
N THR A 56 -16.33 -0.42 9.47
CA THR A 56 -16.94 -1.75 9.57
C THR A 56 -15.91 -2.80 10.01
N LEU A 57 -16.38 -3.89 10.64
CA LEU A 57 -15.53 -5.00 11.06
C LEU A 57 -14.66 -5.53 9.90
N THR A 58 -15.24 -5.59 8.70
CA THR A 58 -14.54 -5.99 7.47
C THR A 58 -13.37 -5.08 7.13
N ILE A 59 -13.54 -3.76 7.23
CA ILE A 59 -12.45 -2.79 6.96
C ILE A 59 -11.35 -2.93 8.01
N LYS A 60 -11.71 -3.19 9.29
CA LYS A 60 -10.71 -3.43 10.34
C LYS A 60 -9.89 -4.70 10.06
N ILE A 61 -10.56 -5.79 9.67
CA ILE A 61 -9.89 -7.05 9.33
C ILE A 61 -8.99 -6.86 8.10
N LEU A 62 -9.49 -6.20 7.06
CA LEU A 62 -8.70 -5.90 5.86
C LEU A 62 -7.43 -5.11 6.21
N ASN A 63 -7.58 -4.06 7.03
CA ASN A 63 -6.45 -3.27 7.49
C ASN A 63 -5.51 -4.06 8.42
N ALA A 64 -6.00 -5.01 9.20
CA ALA A 64 -5.13 -5.85 10.02
C ALA A 64 -4.31 -6.82 9.15
N VAL A 65 -4.95 -7.45 8.17
CA VAL A 65 -4.31 -8.40 7.25
C VAL A 65 -3.26 -7.70 6.39
N LEU A 66 -3.62 -6.56 5.78
CA LEU A 66 -2.70 -5.78 4.96
C LEU A 66 -1.50 -5.29 5.78
N LEU A 67 -1.72 -4.89 7.04
CA LEU A 67 -0.64 -4.42 7.90
C LEU A 67 0.29 -5.56 8.31
N ALA A 68 -0.27 -6.74 8.59
CA ALA A 68 0.51 -7.93 8.90
C ALA A 68 1.39 -8.33 7.71
N VAL A 69 0.81 -8.42 6.51
CA VAL A 69 1.54 -8.74 5.27
C VAL A 69 2.64 -7.71 5.01
N PHE A 70 2.32 -6.41 5.09
CA PHE A 70 3.30 -5.34 4.92
C PHE A 70 4.45 -5.45 5.93
N SER A 71 4.13 -5.66 7.21
CA SER A 71 5.13 -5.74 8.28
C SER A 71 6.05 -6.94 8.10
N ILE A 72 5.52 -8.10 7.68
CA ILE A 72 6.32 -9.30 7.40
C ILE A 72 7.29 -9.04 6.24
N ILE A 73 6.81 -8.47 5.14
CA ILE A 73 7.67 -8.18 3.97
C ILE A 73 8.79 -7.20 4.38
N VAL A 74 8.45 -6.12 5.08
CA VAL A 74 9.43 -5.14 5.55
C VAL A 74 10.42 -5.75 6.54
N ALA A 75 9.96 -6.56 7.50
CA ALA A 75 10.82 -7.20 8.48
C ALA A 75 11.84 -8.14 7.83
N MET A 76 11.40 -8.95 6.85
CA MET A 76 12.30 -9.81 6.07
C MET A 76 13.37 -9.00 5.35
N ARG A 77 12.99 -7.85 4.76
CA ARG A 77 13.95 -6.96 4.09
C ARG A 77 14.92 -6.29 5.03
N VAL A 78 14.45 -5.81 6.18
CA VAL A 78 15.33 -5.24 7.21
C VAL A 78 16.31 -6.30 7.71
N TYR A 79 15.84 -7.53 7.91
CA TYR A 79 16.71 -8.64 8.29
C TYR A 79 17.77 -8.94 7.23
N GLU A 80 17.40 -9.04 5.95
CA GLU A 80 18.37 -9.21 4.85
C GLU A 80 19.42 -8.10 4.81
N VAL A 81 19.03 -6.83 5.05
CA VAL A 81 19.94 -5.69 5.04
C VAL A 81 20.88 -5.69 6.27
N LEU A 82 20.41 -6.16 7.42
CA LEU A 82 21.20 -6.21 8.65
C LEU A 82 22.09 -7.46 8.76
N ALA A 83 21.68 -8.56 8.12
CA ALA A 83 22.42 -9.82 8.11
C ALA A 83 23.43 -9.90 6.96
N GLY A 84 23.32 -9.01 5.96
CA GLY A 84 24.36 -8.72 4.96
C GLY A 84 25.37 -7.70 5.46
#